data_AF-A0A3A5ZFB4-F1
#
_entry.id   AF-A0A3A5ZFB4-F1
#
_cell.length_a   1.000
_cell.length_b   1.000
_cell.length_c   1.000
_cell.angle_alpha   90.00
_cell.angle_beta   90.00
_cell.angle_gamma   90.00
#
_symmetry.space_group_name_H-M   'P 1'
#
loop_
_entity.id
_entity.type
_entity.pdbx_description
1 polymer ?
#
loop_
_entity_poly.entity_id
_entity_poly.type
_entity_poly.pdbx_seq_one_letter_code
_entity_poly.pdbx_strand_id
1 'polypeptide(L)'
;MKIIRNIARRPWPRIGDWLPVVMLICGVLASCSSEDESTAPLPDGKYPLQLTAEVAQPQTRAGGKDAWTGGEEIRVSLEGVFGNKTYVMDASGNASPKDADNAFYWKNTDEARVSAWTPDIESETDISDQSGGYAAFDVLYASAIGRYDQAINLRFIHRMAKIEVILKAGEGITEEELEGATVTIFGDPLTHSTAGLVSPGDQSDGEIKPYYDAATKKYEALVPPQDMTGKPLIRISIGSNDFTYTPETEAAGKFGFFGGKRYAYTITVKASGIEVTAAKGGTWNAGGSENVGVTITYDGTETEPKIGDYYYSDGTWRDGGLRKLYADGTMEWAETKPQPENGKNVIAIVFHAGHHENDASDYS
;
A
#
# COMPACT_ATOMS: atom_id res chain seq x y z
N MET A 1 -20.74 -55.53 -4.62
CA MET A 1 -19.93 -56.08 -3.52
C MET A 1 -18.50 -55.62 -3.74
N LYS A 2 -17.88 -55.06 -2.69
CA LYS A 2 -16.53 -54.44 -2.65
C LYS A 2 -15.46 -55.23 -3.42
N ILE A 3 -14.46 -54.53 -3.99
CA ILE A 3 -13.08 -54.48 -3.44
C ILE A 3 -12.24 -53.45 -4.21
N ILE A 4 -11.52 -52.65 -3.41
CA ILE A 4 -10.58 -51.57 -3.72
C ILE A 4 -9.25 -52.14 -4.22
N ARG A 5 -8.56 -51.47 -5.17
CA ARG A 5 -7.09 -51.49 -5.26
C ARG A 5 -6.49 -50.14 -5.71
N ASN A 6 -5.77 -49.53 -4.76
CA ASN A 6 -4.57 -48.70 -4.83
C ASN A 6 -4.41 -47.64 -5.94
N ILE A 7 -4.41 -46.38 -5.48
CA ILE A 7 -3.84 -45.20 -6.12
C ILE A 7 -2.31 -45.35 -6.13
N ALA A 8 -1.73 -45.40 -7.33
CA ALA A 8 -0.29 -45.34 -7.54
C ALA A 8 0.20 -43.90 -7.34
N ARG A 9 1.24 -43.74 -6.51
CA ARG A 9 1.99 -42.49 -6.33
C ARG A 9 2.65 -42.09 -7.65
N ARG A 10 2.35 -40.90 -8.17
CA ARG A 10 3.07 -40.31 -9.30
C ARG A 10 4.37 -39.66 -8.80
N PRO A 11 5.51 -39.86 -9.49
CA PRO A 11 6.79 -39.29 -9.10
C PRO A 11 6.94 -37.81 -9.51
N TRP A 12 7.60 -37.03 -8.66
CA TRP A 12 8.00 -35.63 -8.89
C TRP A 12 9.07 -35.56 -10.01
N PRO A 13 9.07 -34.53 -10.89
CA PRO A 13 10.11 -34.40 -11.91
C PRO A 13 11.48 -34.05 -11.31
N ARG A 14 12.50 -34.73 -11.82
CA ARG A 14 13.92 -34.38 -11.66
C ARG A 14 14.28 -33.32 -12.71
N ILE A 15 14.85 -32.21 -12.25
CA ILE A 15 15.67 -31.26 -13.01
C ILE A 15 16.85 -30.97 -12.06
N GLY A 16 18.10 -31.28 -12.33
CA GLY A 16 18.80 -31.28 -13.62
C GLY A 16 19.72 -30.05 -13.65
N ASP A 17 20.88 -30.20 -13.01
CA ASP A 17 22.17 -29.54 -13.28
C ASP A 17 22.23 -28.01 -13.43
N TRP A 18 22.71 -27.33 -12.37
CA TRP A 18 23.70 -26.26 -12.50
C TRP A 18 24.43 -26.01 -11.17
N LEU A 19 25.61 -26.64 -11.04
CA LEU A 19 26.68 -26.22 -10.12
C LEU A 19 27.47 -25.08 -10.78
N PRO A 20 27.91 -24.10 -9.99
CA PRO A 20 29.29 -23.68 -10.11
C PRO A 20 30.02 -23.69 -8.76
N VAL A 21 31.06 -24.52 -8.73
CA VAL A 21 32.43 -24.21 -8.28
C VAL A 21 32.57 -23.40 -6.99
N VAL A 22 32.79 -24.13 -5.90
CA VAL A 22 33.49 -23.64 -4.70
C VAL A 22 34.94 -23.38 -5.09
N MET A 23 35.34 -22.11 -5.19
CA MET A 23 36.75 -21.73 -5.23
C MET A 23 37.18 -21.22 -3.85
N LEU A 24 37.88 -22.09 -3.13
CA LEU A 24 38.66 -21.79 -1.95
C LEU A 24 39.85 -20.90 -2.37
N ILE A 25 39.80 -19.60 -2.06
CA ILE A 25 40.97 -18.71 -2.11
C ILE A 25 41.35 -18.37 -0.67
N CYS A 26 42.33 -19.11 -0.16
CA CYS A 26 43.14 -18.68 0.97
C CYS A 26 44.06 -17.56 0.49
N GLY A 27 43.84 -16.33 0.97
CA GLY A 27 44.73 -15.19 0.77
C GLY A 27 44.77 -14.34 2.03
N VAL A 28 45.75 -14.61 2.89
CA VAL A 28 46.07 -13.78 4.06
C VAL A 28 46.71 -12.49 3.57
N LEU A 29 46.05 -11.34 3.75
CA LEU A 29 46.70 -10.04 3.79
C LEU A 29 45.99 -9.12 4.80
N ALA A 30 46.73 -8.78 5.85
CA ALA A 30 46.60 -7.60 6.71
C ALA A 30 45.20 -7.30 7.28
N SER A 31 44.92 -7.91 8.43
CA SER A 31 44.10 -7.26 9.47
C SER A 31 44.85 -6.00 9.93
N CYS A 32 44.54 -4.86 9.31
CA CYS A 32 44.66 -3.59 10.00
C CYS A 32 43.42 -3.49 10.87
N SER A 33 43.59 -3.87 12.13
CA SER A 33 42.69 -3.47 13.22
C SER A 33 42.54 -1.95 13.17
N SER A 34 41.41 -1.45 12.66
CA SER A 34 40.91 -0.19 13.18
C SER A 34 40.57 -0.46 14.64
N GLU A 35 41.36 0.16 15.50
CA GLU A 35 41.30 0.10 16.94
C GLU A 35 39.86 0.27 17.43
N ASP A 36 39.42 -0.69 18.26
CA ASP A 36 38.42 -0.59 19.31
C ASP A 36 37.62 0.74 19.36
N GLU A 37 36.47 0.79 18.70
CA GLU A 37 35.36 1.53 19.30
C GLU A 37 34.96 0.75 20.54
N SER A 38 35.55 1.10 21.68
CA SER A 38 35.26 0.51 22.98
C SER A 38 33.80 0.79 23.33
N THR A 39 32.94 -0.19 23.07
CA THR A 39 31.54 -0.17 23.45
C THR A 39 31.49 -0.38 24.96
N ALA A 40 31.10 0.65 25.72
CA ALA A 40 31.11 0.55 27.16
C ALA A 40 29.96 -0.38 27.61
N PRO A 41 30.24 -1.50 28.30
CA PRO A 41 29.19 -2.39 28.78
C PRO A 41 28.34 -1.67 29.84
N LEU A 42 27.03 -1.83 29.74
CA LEU A 42 26.09 -1.29 30.72
C LEU A 42 25.79 -2.35 31.80
N PRO A 43 25.61 -1.94 33.08
CA PRO A 43 25.20 -2.87 34.12
C PRO A 43 23.84 -3.51 33.83
N ASP A 44 23.78 -4.83 34.03
CA ASP A 44 22.58 -5.63 33.76
C ASP A 44 21.35 -5.10 34.52
N GLY A 45 20.21 -5.03 33.82
CA GLY A 45 18.92 -4.66 34.40
C GLY A 45 18.76 -3.18 34.74
N LYS A 46 19.73 -2.32 34.41
CA LYS A 46 19.68 -0.88 34.80
C LYS A 46 19.01 0.03 33.79
N TYR A 47 19.13 -0.28 32.51
CA TYR A 47 18.67 0.59 31.42
C TYR A 47 17.57 -0.12 30.62
N PRO A 48 16.31 -0.07 31.08
CA PRO A 48 15.20 -0.70 30.37
C PRO A 48 14.92 0.03 29.06
N LEU A 49 14.46 -0.73 28.06
CA LEU A 49 13.99 -0.15 26.81
C LEU A 49 12.70 0.65 27.05
N GLN A 50 12.72 1.94 26.70
CA GLN A 50 11.59 2.85 26.82
C GLN A 50 10.98 3.10 25.43
N LEU A 51 9.70 2.77 25.26
CA LEU A 51 9.02 2.85 23.97
C LEU A 51 7.78 3.73 24.06
N THR A 52 7.68 4.63 23.09
CA THR A 52 6.40 5.22 22.66
C THR A 52 6.11 4.73 21.25
N ALA A 53 4.84 4.64 20.90
CA ALA A 53 4.42 4.24 19.59
C ALA A 53 3.24 5.07 19.12
N GLU A 54 3.27 5.39 17.84
CA GLU A 54 2.16 5.99 17.14
C GLU A 54 1.88 5.14 15.91
N VAL A 55 0.60 4.93 15.63
CA VAL A 55 0.20 4.56 14.27
C VAL A 55 0.30 5.84 13.46
N ALA A 56 0.88 5.80 12.27
CA ALA A 56 1.10 6.99 11.47
C ALA A 56 -0.22 7.78 11.23
N GLN A 57 -0.41 8.82 12.07
CA GLN A 57 -1.47 9.85 12.14
C GLN A 57 -2.94 9.40 12.35
N PRO A 58 -3.78 10.23 13.04
CA PRO A 58 -5.15 9.85 13.39
C PRO A 58 -6.20 10.52 12.49
N GLN A 59 -7.05 9.74 11.83
CA GLN A 59 -8.44 10.11 11.54
C GLN A 59 -9.29 8.84 11.44
N THR A 60 -10.41 8.86 12.15
CA THR A 60 -11.38 7.80 12.39
C THR A 60 -11.90 7.14 11.11
N ARG A 61 -11.64 5.85 10.92
CA ARG A 61 -12.53 4.98 10.15
C ARG A 61 -13.19 3.95 11.07
N ALA A 62 -14.31 3.44 10.59
CA ALA A 62 -14.86 2.21 11.11
C ALA A 62 -14.19 1.03 10.37
N GLY A 63 -13.70 0.03 11.11
CA GLY A 63 -13.23 -1.24 10.55
C GLY A 63 -11.73 -1.56 10.72
N GLY A 64 -10.83 -0.59 10.86
CA GLY A 64 -9.36 -0.80 10.93
C GLY A 64 -8.69 -0.49 12.28
N LYS A 65 -7.37 -0.65 12.37
CA LYS A 65 -6.58 -0.27 13.54
C LYS A 65 -5.97 1.14 13.37
N ASP A 66 -6.77 2.15 13.71
CA ASP A 66 -6.44 3.56 13.44
C ASP A 66 -5.79 4.30 14.64
N ALA A 67 -5.89 3.72 15.84
CA ALA A 67 -5.29 4.27 17.06
C ALA A 67 -5.05 3.15 18.08
N TRP A 68 -4.23 3.45 19.08
CA TRP A 68 -4.11 2.61 20.28
C TRP A 68 -5.29 2.88 21.20
N THR A 69 -6.00 1.82 21.58
CA THR A 69 -7.14 1.87 22.50
C THR A 69 -6.75 1.46 23.93
N GLY A 70 -5.54 0.92 24.10
CA GLY A 70 -5.02 0.40 25.34
C GLY A 70 -5.28 -1.10 25.46
N GLY A 71 -4.28 -1.82 25.96
CA GLY A 71 -4.31 -3.27 26.14
C GLY A 71 -3.85 -4.08 24.92
N GLU A 72 -3.59 -3.44 23.78
CA GLU A 72 -3.08 -4.16 22.61
C GLU A 72 -1.63 -4.61 22.79
N GLU A 73 -1.34 -5.83 22.34
CA GLU A 73 0.01 -6.40 22.44
C GLU A 73 0.80 -6.14 21.15
N ILE A 74 2.03 -5.68 21.31
CA ILE A 74 3.02 -5.60 20.23
C ILE A 74 4.16 -6.57 20.52
N ARG A 75 4.73 -7.15 19.47
CA ARG A 75 6.02 -7.83 19.56
C ARG A 75 7.13 -6.83 19.34
N VAL A 76 8.18 -6.93 20.13
CA VAL A 76 9.37 -6.07 20.08
C VAL A 76 10.60 -6.95 19.88
N SER A 77 11.48 -6.57 18.97
CA SER A 77 12.81 -7.14 18.82
C SER A 77 13.86 -6.05 18.98
N LEU A 78 14.95 -6.36 19.69
CA LEU A 78 16.11 -5.51 19.85
C LEU A 78 17.31 -6.19 19.17
N GLU A 79 17.95 -5.48 18.24
CA GLU A 79 19.13 -5.96 17.54
C GLU A 79 20.23 -6.41 18.52
N GLY A 80 20.88 -7.54 18.21
CA GLY A 80 21.85 -8.16 19.11
C GLY A 80 21.25 -8.99 20.23
N VAL A 81 19.92 -9.02 20.41
CA VAL A 81 19.23 -9.89 21.37
C VAL A 81 18.41 -10.95 20.65
N PHE A 82 18.55 -12.21 21.08
CA PHE A 82 17.82 -13.32 20.48
C PHE A 82 16.33 -13.30 20.89
N GLY A 83 15.46 -13.47 19.89
CA GLY A 83 14.00 -13.55 20.07
C GLY A 83 13.31 -12.19 20.13
N ASN A 84 11.99 -12.23 20.32
CA ASN A 84 11.16 -11.05 20.53
C ASN A 84 10.50 -11.12 21.92
N LYS A 85 10.01 -9.98 22.41
CA LYS A 85 9.28 -9.85 23.68
C LYS A 85 7.96 -9.13 23.46
N THR A 86 7.03 -9.34 24.37
CA THR A 86 5.66 -8.80 24.30
C THR A 86 5.55 -7.54 25.13
N TYR A 87 5.14 -6.45 24.50
CA TYR A 87 4.82 -5.19 25.17
C TYR A 87 3.33 -4.91 25.01
N VAL A 88 2.74 -4.24 25.99
CA VAL A 88 1.34 -3.82 26.01
C VAL A 88 1.29 -2.32 25.81
N MET A 89 0.48 -1.89 24.86
CA MET A 89 0.20 -0.49 24.57
C MET A 89 -0.80 0.07 25.55
N ASP A 90 -0.60 1.31 25.99
CA ASP A 90 -1.68 2.11 26.58
C ASP A 90 -2.37 2.99 25.52
N ALA A 91 -3.50 3.59 25.88
CA ALA A 91 -4.25 4.47 24.99
C ALA A 91 -3.52 5.79 24.64
N SER A 92 -2.43 6.12 25.35
CA SER A 92 -1.60 7.29 25.08
C SER A 92 -0.43 6.98 24.15
N GLY A 93 -0.28 5.72 23.70
CA GLY A 93 0.80 5.29 22.85
C GLY A 93 2.09 4.95 23.60
N ASN A 94 2.09 4.76 24.92
CA ASN A 94 3.26 4.19 25.60
C ASN A 94 3.20 2.67 25.53
N ALA A 95 4.35 2.02 25.37
CA ALA A 95 4.46 0.57 25.45
C ALA A 95 5.23 0.15 26.70
N SER A 96 4.63 -0.73 27.49
CA SER A 96 5.27 -1.33 28.67
C SER A 96 5.48 -2.84 28.46
N PRO A 97 6.55 -3.45 29.00
CA PRO A 97 6.68 -4.90 29.00
C PRO A 97 5.44 -5.56 29.62
N LYS A 98 4.95 -6.65 29.03
CA LYS A 98 3.80 -7.40 29.56
C LYS A 98 4.03 -7.92 30.99
N ASP A 99 5.28 -8.26 31.29
CA ASP A 99 5.78 -8.70 32.59
C ASP A 99 7.31 -8.49 32.64
N ALA A 100 7.94 -8.88 33.76
CA ALA A 100 9.38 -8.72 33.97
C ALA A 100 10.24 -9.53 32.97
N ASP A 101 9.77 -10.69 32.51
CA ASP A 101 10.50 -11.53 31.56
C ASP A 101 10.46 -10.95 30.15
N ASN A 102 9.45 -10.13 29.86
CA ASN A 102 9.30 -9.40 28.62
C ASN A 102 10.01 -8.03 28.58
N ALA A 103 10.75 -7.65 29.62
CA ALA A 103 11.54 -6.42 29.60
C ALA A 103 12.85 -6.60 28.80
N PHE A 104 13.10 -5.74 27.81
CA PHE A 104 14.43 -5.55 27.24
C PHE A 104 15.25 -4.55 28.06
N TYR A 105 16.57 -4.80 28.10
CA TYR A 105 17.55 -3.91 28.70
C TYR A 105 18.71 -3.73 27.73
N TRP A 106 19.21 -2.50 27.63
CA TRP A 106 20.41 -2.17 26.87
C TRP A 106 21.64 -2.85 27.49
N LYS A 107 22.49 -3.43 26.64
CA LYS A 107 23.69 -4.16 27.06
C LYS A 107 24.97 -3.34 26.96
N ASN A 108 24.99 -2.34 26.09
CA ASN A 108 26.13 -1.46 25.88
C ASN A 108 25.65 -0.07 25.47
N THR A 109 26.60 0.84 25.27
CA THR A 109 26.34 2.21 24.87
C THR A 109 26.10 2.39 23.37
N ASP A 110 26.01 1.32 22.58
CA ASP A 110 25.86 1.42 21.13
C ASP A 110 24.42 1.71 20.76
N GLU A 111 24.26 2.27 19.57
CA GLU A 111 22.95 2.33 18.95
C GLU A 111 22.55 0.93 18.48
N ALA A 112 21.27 0.60 18.62
CA ALA A 112 20.72 -0.64 18.12
C ALA A 112 19.36 -0.40 17.46
N ARG A 113 19.05 -1.22 16.45
CA ARG A 113 17.72 -1.23 15.86
C ARG A 113 16.71 -1.88 16.79
N VAL A 114 15.63 -1.17 17.03
CA VAL A 114 14.40 -1.71 17.62
C VAL A 114 13.37 -1.86 16.52
N SER A 115 12.74 -3.02 16.43
CA SER A 115 11.60 -3.25 15.53
C SER A 115 10.41 -3.74 16.33
N ALA A 116 9.21 -3.41 15.89
CA ALA A 116 7.99 -3.89 16.50
C ALA A 116 6.87 -4.14 15.47
N TRP A 117 5.96 -5.06 15.77
CA TRP A 117 4.82 -5.40 14.91
C TRP A 117 3.60 -5.87 15.70
N THR A 118 2.43 -5.76 15.07
CA THR A 118 1.12 -6.22 15.60
C THR A 118 0.08 -6.28 14.46
N PRO A 119 -0.98 -7.09 14.54
CA PRO A 119 -1.05 -8.28 15.37
C PRO A 119 -0.02 -9.32 14.92
N ASP A 120 0.24 -10.29 15.78
CA ASP A 120 1.16 -11.39 15.50
C ASP A 120 0.34 -12.56 14.92
N ILE A 121 0.29 -12.65 13.60
CA ILE A 121 -0.47 -13.69 12.87
C ILE A 121 0.47 -14.75 12.27
N GLU A 122 1.25 -15.44 13.11
CA GLU A 122 2.23 -16.44 12.65
C GLU A 122 1.58 -17.65 11.96
N SER A 123 0.36 -18.01 12.35
CA SER A 123 -0.44 -19.03 11.67
C SER A 123 -1.26 -18.42 10.54
N GLU A 124 -1.52 -19.23 9.50
CA GLU A 124 -2.48 -18.86 8.46
C GLU A 124 -3.81 -18.43 9.08
N THR A 125 -4.24 -17.23 8.68
CA THR A 125 -5.41 -16.53 9.16
C THR A 125 -6.35 -16.30 7.98
N ASP A 126 -7.61 -16.68 8.17
CA ASP A 126 -8.68 -16.46 7.19
C ASP A 126 -9.17 -15.02 7.25
N ILE A 127 -9.08 -14.33 6.11
CA ILE A 127 -9.50 -12.94 5.89
C ILE A 127 -10.60 -12.82 4.82
N SER A 128 -11.26 -13.94 4.48
CA SER A 128 -12.30 -14.00 3.45
C SER A 128 -13.57 -13.22 3.81
N ASP A 129 -13.88 -13.03 5.09
CA ASP A 129 -15.00 -12.18 5.54
C ASP A 129 -14.51 -11.00 6.36
N GLN A 130 -14.50 -9.82 5.74
CA GLN A 130 -14.13 -8.55 6.37
C GLN A 130 -15.35 -7.66 6.64
N SER A 131 -16.57 -8.19 6.50
CA SER A 131 -17.79 -7.40 6.65
C SER A 131 -17.98 -6.84 8.07
N GLY A 132 -17.32 -7.43 9.07
CA GLY A 132 -17.25 -6.93 10.45
C GLY A 132 -16.08 -5.96 10.72
N GLY A 133 -15.28 -5.64 9.71
CA GLY A 133 -14.01 -4.92 9.83
C GLY A 133 -12.81 -5.86 9.67
N TYR A 134 -11.61 -5.27 9.69
CA TYR A 134 -10.34 -5.91 9.37
C TYR A 134 -9.22 -5.62 10.41
N ALA A 135 -9.53 -4.96 11.53
CA ALA A 135 -8.56 -4.62 12.57
C ALA A 135 -7.82 -5.82 13.20
N ALA A 136 -8.44 -7.01 13.21
CA ALA A 136 -7.88 -8.22 13.81
C ALA A 136 -6.70 -8.82 13.03
N PHE A 137 -6.53 -8.43 11.76
CA PHE A 137 -5.47 -8.90 10.88
C PHE A 137 -4.76 -7.75 10.15
N ASP A 138 -5.03 -6.49 10.50
CA ASP A 138 -4.35 -5.30 9.98
C ASP A 138 -2.93 -5.21 10.55
N VAL A 139 -1.98 -5.85 9.86
CA VAL A 139 -0.58 -5.91 10.30
C VAL A 139 0.09 -4.55 10.15
N LEU A 140 0.65 -4.09 11.27
CA LEU A 140 1.45 -2.89 11.42
C LEU A 140 2.89 -3.26 11.76
N TYR A 141 3.84 -2.44 11.32
CA TYR A 141 5.26 -2.58 11.65
C TYR A 141 5.92 -1.23 11.88
N ALA A 142 6.84 -1.15 12.82
CA ALA A 142 7.71 -0.01 13.05
C ALA A 142 9.17 -0.46 13.21
N SER A 143 10.11 0.42 12.85
CA SER A 143 11.51 0.26 13.21
C SER A 143 12.17 1.61 13.44
N ALA A 144 13.02 1.70 14.46
CA ALA A 144 13.80 2.88 14.78
C ALA A 144 15.19 2.47 15.29
N ILE A 145 16.18 3.34 15.10
CA ILE A 145 17.46 3.24 15.79
C ILE A 145 17.35 4.01 17.09
N GLY A 146 17.88 3.47 18.18
CA GLY A 146 17.94 4.20 19.44
C GLY A 146 19.05 3.72 20.35
N ARG A 147 19.06 4.28 21.55
CA ARG A 147 20.15 4.15 22.53
C ARG A 147 19.63 4.11 23.96
N TYR A 148 20.47 3.64 24.87
CA TYR A 148 20.15 3.43 26.29
C TYR A 148 19.69 4.66 27.09
N ASP A 149 20.03 5.86 26.63
CA ASP A 149 19.74 7.14 27.29
C ASP A 149 18.55 7.89 26.67
N GLN A 150 17.74 7.19 25.85
CA GLN A 150 16.66 7.79 25.09
C GLN A 150 15.37 6.95 25.15
N ALA A 151 14.24 7.65 25.09
CA ALA A 151 12.97 7.03 24.73
C ALA A 151 12.90 6.90 23.20
N ILE A 152 12.51 5.72 22.72
CA ILE A 152 12.37 5.46 21.28
C ILE A 152 10.92 5.64 20.88
N ASN A 153 10.70 6.42 19.82
CA ASN A 153 9.39 6.53 19.18
C ASN A 153 9.30 5.57 17.98
N LEU A 154 8.33 4.66 18.04
CA LEU A 154 8.03 3.70 16.99
C LEU A 154 6.85 4.19 16.16
N ARG A 155 7.12 4.59 14.93
CA ARG A 155 6.09 4.98 13.97
C ARG A 155 5.65 3.78 13.15
N PHE A 156 4.49 3.24 13.49
CA PHE A 156 3.91 2.08 12.83
C PHE A 156 3.31 2.43 11.47
N ILE A 157 3.59 1.57 10.49
CA ILE A 157 3.04 1.61 9.14
C ILE A 157 2.29 0.32 8.83
N HIS A 158 1.22 0.41 8.04
CA HIS A 158 0.48 -0.76 7.58
C HIS A 158 1.32 -1.63 6.64
N ARG A 159 1.10 -2.95 6.68
CA ARG A 159 1.83 -3.97 5.93
C ARG A 159 0.95 -4.77 4.97
N MET A 160 -0.36 -4.62 5.06
CA MET A 160 -1.30 -5.10 4.05
C MET A 160 -1.55 -4.02 2.99
N ALA A 161 -2.05 -4.41 1.83
CA ALA A 161 -2.60 -3.47 0.86
C ALA A 161 -4.08 -3.25 1.18
N LYS A 162 -4.53 -1.99 1.06
CA LYS A 162 -5.94 -1.64 1.18
C LYS A 162 -6.56 -1.44 -0.19
N ILE A 163 -7.62 -2.17 -0.49
CA ILE A 163 -8.49 -1.95 -1.65
C ILE A 163 -9.68 -1.12 -1.19
N GLU A 164 -9.92 0.00 -1.88
CA GLU A 164 -11.07 0.88 -1.66
C GLU A 164 -11.89 0.93 -2.95
N VAL A 165 -13.20 0.65 -2.88
CA VAL A 165 -14.10 0.69 -4.04
C VAL A 165 -15.24 1.66 -3.79
N ILE A 166 -15.48 2.54 -4.75
CA ILE A 166 -16.62 3.47 -4.80
C ILE A 166 -17.43 3.11 -6.04
N LEU A 167 -18.72 2.86 -5.85
CA LEU A 167 -19.65 2.64 -6.96
C LEU A 167 -20.34 3.95 -7.35
N LYS A 168 -20.59 4.13 -8.65
CA LYS A 168 -21.42 5.21 -9.21
C LYS A 168 -22.44 4.64 -10.19
N ALA A 169 -23.66 5.15 -10.15
CA ALA A 169 -24.66 4.80 -11.14
C ALA A 169 -24.31 5.45 -12.49
N GLY A 170 -24.41 4.67 -13.56
CA GLY A 170 -24.26 5.12 -14.93
C GLY A 170 -25.53 4.88 -15.74
N GLU A 171 -25.42 4.97 -17.06
CA GLU A 171 -26.57 4.78 -17.96
C GLU A 171 -27.24 3.41 -17.76
N GLY A 172 -28.54 3.43 -17.54
CA GLY A 172 -29.36 2.23 -17.38
C GLY A 172 -29.26 1.54 -16.01
N ILE A 173 -28.61 2.17 -15.02
CA ILE A 173 -28.59 1.71 -13.62
C ILE A 173 -29.14 2.85 -12.75
N THR A 174 -30.10 2.54 -11.89
CA THR A 174 -30.62 3.49 -10.90
C THR A 174 -29.78 3.47 -9.62
N GLU A 175 -29.85 4.55 -8.84
CA GLU A 175 -29.20 4.61 -7.51
C GLU A 175 -29.76 3.54 -6.55
N GLU A 176 -31.05 3.21 -6.65
CA GLU A 176 -31.67 2.15 -5.83
C GLU A 176 -31.11 0.76 -6.18
N GLU A 177 -30.95 0.46 -7.47
CA GLU A 177 -30.29 -0.77 -7.92
C GLU A 177 -28.82 -0.82 -7.48
N LEU A 178 -28.12 0.32 -7.50
CA LEU A 178 -26.73 0.42 -7.06
C LEU A 178 -26.60 0.25 -5.54
N GLU A 179 -27.53 0.77 -4.73
CA GLU A 179 -27.54 0.59 -3.27
C GLU A 179 -27.79 -0.87 -2.88
N GLY A 180 -28.50 -1.63 -3.73
CA GLY A 180 -28.67 -3.08 -3.58
C GLY A 180 -27.48 -3.92 -4.07
N ALA A 181 -26.42 -3.30 -4.60
CA ALA A 181 -25.29 -4.02 -5.19
C ALA A 181 -24.44 -4.74 -4.12
N THR A 182 -23.94 -5.92 -4.47
CA THR A 182 -22.91 -6.60 -3.67
C THR A 182 -21.56 -6.49 -4.35
N VAL A 183 -20.53 -6.12 -3.59
CA VAL A 183 -19.13 -6.10 -4.06
C VAL A 183 -18.39 -7.30 -3.49
N THR A 184 -17.66 -8.01 -4.33
CA THR A 184 -16.70 -9.06 -3.97
C THR A 184 -15.33 -8.64 -4.45
N ILE A 185 -14.32 -8.76 -3.59
CA ILE A 185 -12.92 -8.61 -3.96
C ILE A 185 -12.32 -9.99 -4.18
N PHE A 186 -11.44 -10.13 -5.17
CA PHE A 186 -10.69 -11.35 -5.43
C PHE A 186 -9.23 -11.17 -5.04
N GLY A 187 -8.65 -12.22 -4.47
CA GLY A 187 -7.25 -12.27 -4.07
C GLY A 187 -7.05 -13.38 -3.04
N ASP A 188 -5.87 -13.45 -2.45
CA ASP A 188 -5.59 -14.47 -1.44
C ASP A 188 -6.42 -14.25 -0.16
N PRO A 189 -7.36 -15.17 0.18
CA PRO A 189 -8.20 -15.07 1.36
C PRO A 189 -7.50 -15.56 2.64
N LEU A 190 -6.27 -16.06 2.54
CA LEU A 190 -5.45 -16.48 3.66
C LEU A 190 -4.20 -15.60 3.75
N THR A 191 -3.77 -15.30 4.97
CA THR A 191 -2.52 -14.57 5.19
C THR A 191 -1.84 -15.01 6.46
N HIS A 192 -0.53 -14.80 6.51
CA HIS A 192 0.26 -14.92 7.73
C HIS A 192 1.31 -13.82 7.75
N SER A 193 1.90 -13.60 8.92
CA SER A 193 3.00 -12.68 9.09
C SER A 193 4.12 -13.28 9.91
N THR A 194 5.35 -12.92 9.59
CA THR A 194 6.52 -13.26 10.39
C THR A 194 7.34 -11.99 10.61
N ALA A 195 7.56 -11.63 11.87
CA ALA A 195 8.27 -10.39 12.24
C ALA A 195 7.67 -9.12 11.58
N GLY A 196 6.35 -9.08 11.41
CA GLY A 196 5.64 -7.98 10.76
C GLY A 196 5.82 -7.89 9.23
N LEU A 197 6.36 -8.94 8.60
CA LEU A 197 6.31 -9.12 7.14
C LEU A 197 5.09 -9.97 6.80
N VAL A 198 4.21 -9.45 5.95
CA VAL A 198 2.95 -10.10 5.53
C VAL A 198 3.19 -10.89 4.25
N SER A 199 2.61 -12.08 4.20
CA SER A 199 2.63 -12.95 3.02
C SER A 199 1.24 -13.52 2.69
N PRO A 200 0.99 -13.84 1.42
CA PRO A 200 -0.13 -14.70 1.03
C PRO A 200 -0.04 -16.07 1.73
N GLY A 201 -1.17 -16.65 2.11
CA GLY A 201 -1.26 -17.96 2.77
C GLY A 201 -1.21 -19.10 1.76
N ASP A 202 -2.23 -19.18 0.89
CA ASP A 202 -2.39 -20.27 -0.07
C ASP A 202 -2.11 -19.88 -1.53
N GLN A 203 -1.90 -18.58 -1.79
CA GLN A 203 -1.68 -17.98 -3.11
C GLN A 203 -2.84 -18.24 -4.08
N SER A 204 -4.06 -18.41 -3.56
CA SER A 204 -5.27 -18.51 -4.36
C SER A 204 -5.79 -17.12 -4.74
N ASP A 205 -6.64 -17.09 -5.77
CA ASP A 205 -7.40 -15.89 -6.16
C ASP A 205 -8.86 -16.05 -5.67
N GLY A 206 -9.02 -16.27 -4.36
CA GLY A 206 -10.28 -16.55 -3.68
C GLY A 206 -11.20 -15.33 -3.51
N GLU A 207 -12.42 -15.55 -3.01
CA GLU A 207 -13.38 -14.48 -2.75
C GLU A 207 -13.16 -13.88 -1.35
N ILE A 208 -13.14 -12.55 -1.30
CA ILE A 208 -13.06 -11.73 -0.10
C ILE A 208 -14.28 -10.81 -0.07
N LYS A 209 -15.06 -10.91 1.00
CA LYS A 209 -16.21 -10.06 1.27
C LYS A 209 -15.73 -8.79 1.98
N PRO A 210 -15.82 -7.61 1.33
CA PRO A 210 -15.29 -6.37 1.89
C PRO A 210 -16.15 -5.85 3.05
N TYR A 211 -15.55 -5.02 3.88
CA TYR A 211 -16.24 -4.10 4.78
C TYR A 211 -16.98 -3.04 3.96
N TYR A 212 -18.19 -2.65 4.37
CA TYR A 212 -18.93 -1.54 3.76
C TYR A 212 -19.11 -0.41 4.78
N ASP A 213 -18.50 0.73 4.51
CA ASP A 213 -18.69 1.96 5.27
C ASP A 213 -19.92 2.70 4.73
N ALA A 214 -21.03 2.61 5.47
CA ALA A 214 -22.29 3.26 5.12
C ALA A 214 -22.21 4.80 5.15
N ALA A 215 -21.29 5.38 5.94
CA ALA A 215 -21.15 6.84 6.05
C ALA A 215 -20.44 7.42 4.81
N THR A 216 -19.43 6.72 4.30
CA THR A 216 -18.67 7.16 3.12
C THR A 216 -19.11 6.49 1.83
N LYS A 217 -20.03 5.52 1.90
CA LYS A 217 -20.48 4.65 0.79
C LYS A 217 -19.31 3.95 0.08
N LYS A 218 -18.37 3.43 0.86
CA LYS A 218 -17.13 2.78 0.37
C LYS A 218 -17.08 1.32 0.77
N TYR A 219 -16.60 0.49 -0.14
CA TYR A 219 -16.20 -0.88 0.18
C TYR A 219 -14.70 -0.92 0.41
N GLU A 220 -14.28 -1.65 1.43
CA GLU A 220 -12.90 -1.70 1.88
C GLU A 220 -12.48 -3.14 2.19
N ALA A 221 -11.32 -3.54 1.70
CA ALA A 221 -10.73 -4.83 2.04
C ALA A 221 -9.22 -4.70 2.20
N LEU A 222 -8.65 -5.45 3.14
CA LEU A 222 -7.22 -5.68 3.23
C LEU A 222 -6.85 -6.97 2.52
N VAL A 223 -5.76 -6.94 1.78
CA VAL A 223 -5.22 -8.10 1.10
C VAL A 223 -3.70 -8.20 1.34
N PRO A 224 -3.14 -9.41 1.45
CA PRO A 224 -1.69 -9.57 1.51
C PRO A 224 -1.04 -9.11 0.20
N PRO A 225 0.27 -8.81 0.19
CA PRO A 225 1.00 -8.54 -1.04
C PRO A 225 0.83 -9.65 -2.08
N GLN A 226 0.40 -9.28 -3.28
CA GLN A 226 0.09 -10.20 -4.37
C GLN A 226 -0.03 -9.46 -5.71
N ASP A 227 -0.10 -10.20 -6.82
CA ASP A 227 -0.27 -9.63 -8.16
C ASP A 227 -1.57 -10.14 -8.81
N MET A 228 -2.53 -9.23 -8.94
CA MET A 228 -3.83 -9.41 -9.58
C MET A 228 -3.88 -8.83 -11.00
N THR A 229 -2.73 -8.43 -11.56
CA THR A 229 -2.67 -7.95 -12.95
C THR A 229 -3.11 -9.06 -13.92
N GLY A 230 -4.07 -8.76 -14.79
CA GLY A 230 -4.65 -9.72 -15.73
C GLY A 230 -5.59 -10.75 -15.09
N LYS A 231 -5.92 -10.61 -13.80
CA LYS A 231 -6.83 -11.50 -13.05
C LYS A 231 -8.08 -10.74 -12.58
N PRO A 232 -9.23 -11.42 -12.41
CA PRO A 232 -10.40 -10.82 -11.77
C PRO A 232 -10.03 -10.22 -10.42
N LEU A 233 -10.43 -8.97 -10.17
CA LEU A 233 -10.16 -8.28 -8.89
C LEU A 233 -11.44 -7.85 -8.17
N ILE A 234 -12.42 -7.31 -8.90
CA ILE A 234 -13.65 -6.76 -8.30
C ILE A 234 -14.84 -7.29 -9.08
N ARG A 235 -15.78 -7.95 -8.40
CA ARG A 235 -17.10 -8.28 -8.96
C ARG A 235 -18.16 -7.43 -8.29
N ILE A 236 -19.04 -6.85 -9.10
CA ILE A 236 -20.23 -6.12 -8.69
C ILE A 236 -21.42 -6.91 -9.18
N SER A 237 -22.27 -7.35 -8.26
CA SER A 237 -23.52 -8.06 -8.59
C SER A 237 -24.72 -7.16 -8.31
N ILE A 238 -25.57 -6.99 -9.32
CA ILE A 238 -26.83 -6.23 -9.24
C ILE A 238 -27.94 -7.12 -9.82
N GLY A 239 -28.87 -7.55 -8.98
CA GLY A 239 -29.90 -8.51 -9.37
C GLY A 239 -29.28 -9.83 -9.86
N SER A 240 -29.46 -10.16 -11.14
CA SER A 240 -28.88 -11.34 -11.79
C SER A 240 -27.63 -11.07 -12.63
N ASN A 241 -27.17 -9.82 -12.67
CA ASN A 241 -26.04 -9.41 -13.50
C ASN A 241 -24.78 -9.29 -12.65
N ASP A 242 -23.68 -9.85 -13.18
CA ASP A 242 -22.34 -9.73 -12.61
C ASP A 242 -21.44 -8.92 -13.55
N PHE A 243 -20.78 -7.91 -13.00
CA PHE A 243 -19.76 -7.12 -13.69
C PHE A 243 -18.41 -7.33 -13.01
N THR A 244 -17.41 -7.76 -13.78
CA THR A 244 -16.08 -8.06 -13.25
C THR A 244 -15.04 -7.11 -13.83
N TYR A 245 -14.28 -6.46 -12.95
CA TYR A 245 -13.10 -5.70 -13.30
C TYR A 245 -11.84 -6.56 -13.18
N THR A 246 -11.01 -6.50 -14.22
CA THR A 246 -9.69 -7.12 -14.32
C THR A 246 -8.66 -6.02 -14.56
N PRO A 247 -7.70 -5.79 -13.65
CA PRO A 247 -6.66 -4.78 -13.84
C PRO A 247 -5.73 -5.13 -15.01
N GLU A 248 -5.54 -4.21 -15.96
CA GLU A 248 -4.69 -4.45 -17.14
C GLU A 248 -3.21 -4.06 -16.92
N THR A 249 -2.91 -3.33 -15.84
CA THR A 249 -1.57 -2.79 -15.57
C THR A 249 -1.11 -3.15 -14.17
N GLU A 250 0.21 -3.28 -13.99
CA GLU A 250 0.79 -3.47 -12.65
C GLU A 250 0.41 -2.34 -11.68
N ALA A 251 0.24 -1.11 -12.17
CA ALA A 251 -0.15 0.01 -11.32
C ALA A 251 -1.54 -0.18 -10.67
N ALA A 252 -2.42 -0.91 -11.34
CA ALA A 252 -3.78 -1.19 -10.91
C ALA A 252 -3.96 -2.61 -10.31
N GLY A 253 -3.05 -3.54 -10.57
CA GLY A 253 -3.18 -4.94 -10.15
C GLY A 253 -2.10 -5.46 -9.19
N LYS A 254 -0.97 -4.77 -9.05
CA LYS A 254 0.17 -5.27 -8.26
C LYS A 254 0.23 -4.63 -6.88
N PHE A 255 -0.06 -5.44 -5.87
CA PHE A 255 -0.04 -5.08 -4.46
C PHE A 255 1.33 -5.43 -3.86
N GLY A 256 2.18 -4.43 -3.74
CA GLY A 256 3.61 -4.62 -3.48
C GLY A 256 3.96 -5.17 -2.08
N PHE A 257 5.13 -5.80 -1.99
CA PHE A 257 5.65 -6.51 -0.81
C PHE A 257 5.82 -5.67 0.46
N PHE A 258 6.00 -4.36 0.31
CA PHE A 258 6.18 -3.46 1.46
C PHE A 258 4.84 -3.03 2.10
N GLY A 259 3.71 -3.47 1.55
CA GLY A 259 2.38 -3.17 2.06
C GLY A 259 2.10 -1.68 2.12
N GLY A 260 1.13 -1.30 2.96
CA GLY A 260 0.94 0.08 3.36
C GLY A 260 0.58 1.01 2.22
N LYS A 261 -0.12 0.49 1.21
CA LYS A 261 -0.62 1.25 0.07
C LYS A 261 -2.12 1.09 -0.05
N ARG A 262 -2.79 2.18 -0.42
CA ARG A 262 -4.22 2.20 -0.71
C ARG A 262 -4.44 2.27 -2.22
N TYR A 263 -5.15 1.29 -2.76
CA TYR A 263 -5.56 1.18 -4.16
C TYR A 263 -7.04 1.51 -4.24
N ALA A 264 -7.38 2.62 -4.89
CA ALA A 264 -8.76 3.10 -4.95
C ALA A 264 -9.34 2.93 -6.36
N TYR A 265 -10.55 2.37 -6.44
CA TYR A 265 -11.26 2.11 -7.69
C TYR A 265 -12.61 2.81 -7.64
N THR A 266 -12.81 3.78 -8.53
CA THR A 266 -14.13 4.35 -8.78
C THR A 266 -14.73 3.64 -9.98
N ILE A 267 -15.84 2.96 -9.78
CA ILE A 267 -16.49 2.12 -10.79
C ILE A 267 -17.86 2.71 -11.12
N THR A 268 -18.01 3.19 -12.34
CA THR A 268 -19.32 3.57 -12.89
C THR A 268 -19.97 2.32 -13.48
N VAL A 269 -21.11 1.91 -12.93
CA VAL A 269 -21.83 0.72 -13.37
C VAL A 269 -22.94 1.14 -14.34
N LYS A 270 -22.95 0.56 -15.53
CA LYS A 270 -23.94 0.78 -16.59
C LYS A 270 -24.63 -0.55 -16.89
N ALA A 271 -25.83 -0.52 -17.45
CA ALA A 271 -26.51 -1.76 -17.87
C ALA A 271 -25.70 -2.53 -18.92
N SER A 272 -24.86 -1.83 -19.70
CA SER A 272 -24.00 -2.39 -20.75
C SER A 272 -22.61 -2.84 -20.28
N GLY A 273 -22.20 -2.52 -19.05
CA GLY A 273 -20.84 -2.82 -18.57
C GLY A 273 -20.38 -1.90 -17.44
N ILE A 274 -19.06 -1.84 -17.24
CA ILE A 274 -18.43 -0.98 -16.22
C ILE A 274 -17.36 -0.09 -16.83
N GLU A 275 -17.21 1.11 -16.25
CA GLU A 275 -16.07 1.99 -16.49
C GLU A 275 -15.31 2.17 -15.18
N VAL A 276 -14.01 1.90 -15.19
CA VAL A 276 -13.19 1.89 -13.98
C VAL A 276 -12.14 2.97 -14.07
N THR A 277 -12.14 3.86 -13.07
CA THR A 277 -11.04 4.80 -12.81
C THR A 277 -10.27 4.26 -11.61
N ALA A 278 -9.05 3.76 -11.86
CA ALA A 278 -8.15 3.29 -10.82
C ALA A 278 -7.17 4.41 -10.43
N ALA A 279 -7.09 4.73 -9.14
CA ALA A 279 -6.04 5.58 -8.59
C ALA A 279 -4.87 4.71 -8.12
N LYS A 280 -3.66 5.10 -8.50
CA LYS A 280 -2.43 4.39 -8.16
C LYS A 280 -2.22 4.34 -6.64
N GLY A 281 -1.65 3.22 -6.17
CA GLY A 281 -1.30 2.93 -4.78
C GLY A 281 -0.44 4.00 -4.09
N GLY A 282 -1.07 5.07 -3.63
CA GLY A 282 -0.49 6.04 -2.73
C GLY A 282 -0.23 5.39 -1.37
N THR A 283 0.69 5.98 -0.59
CA THR A 283 0.91 5.54 0.79
C THR A 283 -0.43 5.49 1.50
N TRP A 284 -0.72 4.37 2.14
CA TRP A 284 -1.89 4.22 2.97
C TRP A 284 -1.70 5.11 4.19
N ASN A 285 -2.19 6.34 4.04
CA ASN A 285 -2.26 7.35 5.07
C ASN A 285 -3.71 7.44 5.56
N ALA A 286 -3.90 7.66 6.86
CA ALA A 286 -5.20 7.97 7.41
C ALA A 286 -5.76 9.26 6.77
N GLY A 287 -7.06 9.27 6.48
CA GLY A 287 -7.78 10.51 6.16
C GLY A 287 -7.19 11.34 5.03
N GLY A 288 -7.19 10.80 3.81
CA GLY A 288 -6.94 11.58 2.61
C GLY A 288 -7.74 11.02 1.46
N SER A 289 -8.83 11.69 1.06
CA SER A 289 -9.13 11.72 -0.35
C SER A 289 -7.97 12.45 -1.03
N GLU A 290 -6.92 11.74 -1.38
CA GLU A 290 -6.41 11.94 -2.72
C GLU A 290 -7.37 11.17 -3.63
N ASN A 291 -8.55 11.78 -3.85
CA ASN A 291 -8.88 11.96 -5.25
C ASN A 291 -7.62 12.63 -5.78
N VAL A 292 -6.90 11.97 -6.68
CA VAL A 292 -6.06 12.74 -7.57
C VAL A 292 -7.07 13.57 -8.35
N GLY A 293 -7.45 14.70 -7.77
CA GLY A 293 -8.42 15.60 -8.34
C GLY A 293 -7.88 15.87 -9.72
N VAL A 294 -8.68 15.60 -10.74
CA VAL A 294 -8.35 16.10 -12.05
C VAL A 294 -8.46 17.60 -11.91
N THR A 295 -7.30 18.25 -11.74
CA THR A 295 -7.20 19.71 -11.60
C THR A 295 -7.68 20.36 -12.89
N ILE A 296 -7.42 19.71 -14.02
CA ILE A 296 -7.85 20.17 -15.33
C ILE A 296 -8.24 19.00 -16.23
N THR A 297 -9.40 19.09 -16.88
CA THR A 297 -9.85 18.19 -17.94
C THR A 297 -10.01 18.98 -19.23
N TYR A 298 -9.49 18.45 -20.33
CA TYR A 298 -9.68 18.98 -21.68
C TYR A 298 -10.30 17.90 -22.57
N ASP A 299 -11.30 18.28 -23.35
CA ASP A 299 -11.92 17.40 -24.35
C ASP A 299 -11.32 17.61 -25.75
N GLY A 300 -10.45 18.61 -25.91
CA GLY A 300 -9.77 18.94 -27.15
C GLY A 300 -10.54 19.92 -28.03
N THR A 301 -11.64 20.51 -27.55
CA THR A 301 -12.45 21.50 -28.26
C THR A 301 -12.18 22.94 -27.83
N GLU A 302 -11.22 23.16 -26.91
CA GLU A 302 -10.92 24.47 -26.35
C GLU A 302 -10.42 25.44 -27.42
N THR A 303 -10.98 26.66 -27.40
CA THR A 303 -10.70 27.72 -28.37
C THR A 303 -9.66 28.74 -27.89
N GLU A 304 -9.19 28.60 -26.65
CA GLU A 304 -8.14 29.42 -26.02
C GLU A 304 -6.91 28.55 -25.70
N PRO A 305 -5.69 29.13 -25.66
CA PRO A 305 -4.49 28.38 -25.36
C PRO A 305 -4.53 27.80 -23.94
N LYS A 306 -4.17 26.53 -23.84
CA LYS A 306 -4.21 25.76 -22.59
C LYS A 306 -2.86 25.15 -22.26
N ILE A 307 -2.70 24.74 -21.00
CA ILE A 307 -1.48 24.06 -20.54
C ILE A 307 -1.19 22.84 -21.43
N GLY A 308 0.05 22.72 -21.88
CA GLY A 308 0.51 21.65 -22.76
C GLY A 308 0.50 22.01 -24.25
N ASP A 309 -0.07 23.15 -24.64
CA ASP A 309 -0.11 23.58 -26.05
C ASP A 309 1.25 24.04 -26.58
N TYR A 310 1.47 23.83 -27.87
CA TYR A 310 2.61 24.38 -28.59
C TYR A 310 2.44 25.89 -28.75
N TYR A 311 3.48 26.66 -28.46
CA TYR A 311 3.53 28.10 -28.69
C TYR A 311 4.60 28.43 -29.74
N TYR A 312 4.21 29.17 -30.77
CA TYR A 312 5.05 29.43 -31.95
C TYR A 312 5.68 30.82 -31.92
N SER A 313 6.75 31.00 -32.70
CA SER A 313 7.48 32.28 -32.79
C SER A 313 6.64 33.44 -33.35
N ASP A 314 5.55 33.15 -34.05
CA ASP A 314 4.61 34.14 -34.59
C ASP A 314 3.49 34.53 -33.60
N GLY A 315 3.54 34.00 -32.36
CA GLY A 315 2.54 34.24 -31.32
C GLY A 315 1.28 33.38 -31.42
N THR A 316 1.20 32.48 -32.41
CA THR A 316 0.10 31.51 -32.50
C THR A 316 0.37 30.29 -31.61
N TRP A 317 -0.65 29.46 -31.41
CA TRP A 317 -0.58 28.24 -30.61
C TRP A 317 -1.35 27.08 -31.24
N ARG A 318 -1.14 25.85 -30.77
CA ARG A 318 -1.87 24.65 -31.21
C ARG A 318 -1.95 23.59 -30.11
N ASP A 319 -3.06 22.83 -30.08
CA ASP A 319 -3.25 21.70 -29.15
C ASP A 319 -2.01 20.80 -29.12
N GLY A 320 -1.39 20.69 -27.94
CA GLY A 320 -0.24 19.81 -27.70
C GLY A 320 -0.61 18.43 -27.17
N GLY A 321 -1.91 18.20 -26.95
CA GLY A 321 -2.47 16.89 -26.64
C GLY A 321 -2.70 16.63 -25.16
N LEU A 322 -2.55 17.60 -24.25
CA LEU A 322 -2.87 17.35 -22.84
C LEU A 322 -4.39 17.14 -22.70
N ARG A 323 -4.80 16.14 -21.93
CA ARG A 323 -6.21 15.79 -21.68
C ARG A 323 -6.57 15.85 -20.21
N LYS A 324 -5.66 15.44 -19.32
CA LYS A 324 -5.84 15.63 -17.88
C LYS A 324 -4.55 16.08 -17.21
N LEU A 325 -4.68 17.03 -16.28
CA LEU A 325 -3.66 17.36 -15.30
C LEU A 325 -4.20 16.98 -13.92
N TYR A 326 -3.42 16.17 -13.23
CA TYR A 326 -3.73 15.65 -11.92
C TYR A 326 -3.15 16.53 -10.81
N ALA A 327 -3.79 16.56 -9.65
CA ALA A 327 -3.35 17.34 -8.48
C ALA A 327 -1.94 16.98 -7.99
N ASP A 328 -1.46 15.78 -8.30
CA ASP A 328 -0.10 15.31 -8.00
C ASP A 328 0.94 15.69 -9.08
N GLY A 329 0.53 16.45 -10.09
CA GLY A 329 1.37 16.88 -11.21
C GLY A 329 1.49 15.87 -12.35
N THR A 330 0.83 14.70 -12.27
CA THR A 330 0.82 13.75 -13.38
C THR A 330 -0.06 14.22 -14.53
N MET A 331 0.23 13.77 -15.76
CA MET A 331 -0.42 14.24 -16.98
C MET A 331 -0.88 13.07 -17.84
N GLU A 332 -2.12 13.13 -18.33
CA GLU A 332 -2.63 12.26 -19.39
C GLU A 332 -2.70 13.02 -20.71
N TRP A 333 -2.15 12.40 -21.76
CA TRP A 333 -2.11 12.95 -23.11
C TRP A 333 -3.08 12.20 -24.03
N ALA A 334 -3.46 12.83 -25.13
CA ALA A 334 -4.25 12.23 -26.19
C ALA A 334 -3.54 10.98 -26.72
N GLU A 335 -4.32 9.93 -27.00
CA GLU A 335 -3.82 8.63 -27.50
C GLU A 335 -2.92 8.82 -28.73
N THR A 336 -3.32 9.70 -29.64
CA THR A 336 -2.45 10.21 -30.70
C THR A 336 -2.02 11.63 -30.38
N LYS A 337 -0.75 11.80 -29.98
CA LYS A 337 -0.20 13.11 -29.67
C LYS A 337 -0.22 14.03 -30.91
N PRO A 338 -0.95 15.16 -30.89
CA PRO A 338 -0.93 16.12 -31.97
C PRO A 338 0.50 16.59 -32.24
N GLN A 339 0.85 16.73 -33.52
CA GLN A 339 2.17 17.22 -33.92
C GLN A 339 2.16 18.75 -34.04
N PRO A 340 3.31 19.41 -33.89
CA PRO A 340 3.44 20.81 -34.24
C PRO A 340 3.00 21.09 -35.69
N GLU A 341 2.49 22.29 -35.95
CA GLU A 341 2.11 22.71 -37.29
C GLU A 341 3.35 22.77 -38.20
N ASN A 342 3.23 22.15 -39.38
CA ASN A 342 4.33 22.08 -40.32
C ASN A 342 4.72 23.47 -40.82
N GLY A 343 6.02 23.76 -40.83
CA GLY A 343 6.55 25.07 -41.25
C GLY A 343 6.51 26.16 -40.18
N LYS A 344 6.02 25.89 -38.97
CA LYS A 344 6.13 26.81 -37.82
C LYS A 344 7.20 26.35 -36.84
N ASN A 345 7.84 27.33 -36.20
CA ASN A 345 8.87 27.09 -35.19
C ASN A 345 8.25 27.13 -33.79
N VAL A 346 8.26 25.99 -33.08
CA VAL A 346 7.84 25.91 -31.67
C VAL A 346 8.92 26.56 -30.81
N ILE A 347 8.55 27.57 -30.03
CA ILE A 347 9.48 28.28 -29.14
C ILE A 347 9.19 28.04 -27.66
N ALA A 348 7.99 27.58 -27.30
CA ALA A 348 7.62 27.24 -25.94
C ALA A 348 6.47 26.23 -25.91
N ILE A 349 6.24 25.68 -24.71
CA ILE A 349 5.00 24.98 -24.35
C ILE A 349 4.29 25.85 -23.32
N VAL A 350 2.97 26.00 -23.45
CA VAL A 350 2.16 26.73 -22.49
C VAL A 350 2.20 25.98 -21.16
N PHE A 351 2.74 26.61 -20.11
CA PHE A 351 2.84 26.04 -18.76
C PHE A 351 1.81 26.63 -17.79
N HIS A 352 1.21 27.77 -18.15
CA HIS A 352 0.16 28.45 -17.38
C HIS A 352 -0.71 29.26 -18.35
N ALA A 353 -2.01 29.33 -18.09
CA ALA A 353 -2.95 30.15 -18.84
C ALA A 353 -3.74 31.03 -17.86
N GLY A 354 -3.84 32.32 -18.13
CA GLY A 354 -4.39 33.32 -17.21
C GLY A 354 -3.34 34.05 -16.37
N HIS A 355 -3.81 34.86 -15.41
CA HIS A 355 -2.96 35.64 -14.51
C HIS A 355 -2.29 34.72 -13.47
N HIS A 356 -0.96 34.65 -13.49
CA HIS A 356 -0.20 33.80 -12.58
C HIS A 356 -0.12 34.43 -11.19
N GLU A 357 -0.32 33.65 -10.11
CA GLU A 357 -0.36 34.15 -8.73
C GLU A 357 0.89 34.92 -8.29
N ASN A 358 2.04 34.58 -8.87
CA ASN A 358 3.33 35.26 -8.64
C ASN A 358 3.65 36.37 -9.65
N ASP A 359 2.71 36.70 -10.54
CA ASP A 359 2.86 37.79 -11.49
C ASP A 359 2.29 39.09 -10.92
N ALA A 360 3.18 40.03 -10.59
CA ALA A 360 2.83 41.35 -10.07
C ALA A 360 2.68 42.40 -11.19
N SER A 361 2.69 42.00 -12.45
CA SER A 361 2.49 42.91 -13.58
C SER A 361 1.05 43.40 -13.63
N ASP A 362 0.89 44.69 -13.88
CA ASP A 362 -0.42 45.28 -14.15
C ASP A 362 -0.77 45.06 -15.62
N TYR A 363 -1.85 44.33 -15.87
CA TYR A 363 -2.37 44.03 -17.21
C TYR A 363 -3.38 45.07 -17.70
N SER A 364 -3.56 46.19 -16.96
CA SER A 364 -4.49 47.28 -17.29
C SER A 364 -4.14 48.05 -18.56
#